data_AF-A0A6A4BQH5-F1
#
_entry.id   AF-A0A6A4BQH5-F1
#
_cell.length_a   1.000
_cell.length_b   1.000
_cell.length_c   1.000
_cell.angle_alpha   90.00
_cell.angle_beta   90.00
_cell.angle_gamma   90.00
#
_symmetry.space_group_name_H-M   'P 1'
#
loop_
_entity.id
_entity.type
_entity.pdbx_description
1 polymer ?
#
loop_
_entity_poly.entity_id
_entity_poly.type
_entity_poly.pdbx_seq_one_letter_code
_entity_poly.pdbx_strand_id
1 'polypeptide(L)'
;MNASSGSTVTSDPATATYSLSAFAIGDWGTTTYKDSCCSRADTFSNYDIVAEDVVASLMNTEAGNAAVKPKVIMGHGDNFYWTGINSLEGRDSRFTTTFEDKFDGANIKTIPWVNVMGNHDYGGASYVCSSGDDNAKCESTDALIQGLESKFEWQSGYTSPNDNRWKLEDHFYVHRIEDPTTGVSIDIFNVDTNDADIHGAMQICCQCYGYSEGDSAGCDKSWPWTSLLRWW
;
A
#
# COMPACT_ATOMS: atom_id res chain seq x y z
N MET A 1 19.06 -17.67 47.26
CA MET A 1 19.06 -16.29 46.74
C MET A 1 19.44 -16.38 45.28
N ASN A 2 18.47 -16.25 44.38
CA ASN A 2 18.71 -16.37 42.94
C ASN A 2 18.91 -14.95 42.38
N ALA A 3 20.14 -14.64 41.97
CA ALA A 3 20.46 -13.34 41.38
C ALA A 3 19.88 -13.28 39.97
N SER A 4 18.90 -12.40 39.77
CA SER A 4 18.44 -11.97 38.45
C SER A 4 19.59 -11.25 37.74
N SER A 5 20.17 -11.89 36.73
CA SER A 5 21.12 -11.27 35.81
C SER A 5 20.33 -10.37 34.84
N GLY A 6 20.03 -9.15 35.27
CA GLY A 6 19.56 -8.11 34.35
C GLY A 6 20.70 -7.75 33.40
N SER A 7 20.59 -8.17 32.13
CA SER A 7 21.52 -7.73 31.09
C SER A 7 21.43 -6.22 30.94
N THR A 8 22.50 -5.50 31.27
CA THR A 8 22.62 -4.07 31.01
C THR A 8 22.66 -3.85 29.51
N VAL A 9 21.69 -3.11 28.96
CA VAL A 9 21.70 -2.66 27.56
C VAL A 9 22.88 -1.72 27.38
N THR A 10 23.86 -2.11 26.55
CA THR A 10 25.11 -1.36 26.33
C THR A 10 25.12 -0.55 25.03
N SER A 11 24.10 -0.68 24.18
CA SER A 11 23.99 0.04 22.92
C SER A 11 23.09 1.26 23.06
N ASP A 12 23.60 2.44 22.70
CA ASP A 12 22.80 3.65 22.52
C ASP A 12 22.47 3.82 21.03
N PRO A 13 21.23 3.54 20.59
CA PRO A 13 20.82 3.67 19.19
C PRO A 13 20.93 5.11 18.66
N ALA A 14 21.00 6.14 19.51
CA ALA A 14 21.20 7.52 19.09
C ALA A 14 22.65 7.83 18.66
N THR A 15 23.61 6.99 19.04
CA THR A 15 25.03 7.12 18.67
C THR A 15 25.50 6.09 17.66
N ALA A 16 24.62 5.16 17.28
CA ALA A 16 24.92 4.13 16.31
C ALA A 16 25.08 4.76 14.91
N THR A 17 26.19 4.41 14.25
CA THR A 17 26.38 4.72 12.83
C THR A 17 25.77 3.61 12.00
N TYR A 18 24.74 3.95 11.23
CA TYR A 18 24.11 3.01 10.30
C TYR A 18 24.83 3.06 8.94
N SER A 19 24.83 1.96 8.20
CA SER A 19 25.33 1.91 6.81
C SER A 19 24.22 1.82 5.77
N LEU A 20 23.02 1.45 6.23
CA LEU A 20 21.79 1.39 5.45
C LEU A 20 20.69 2.16 6.16
N SER A 21 19.81 2.75 5.37
CA SER A 21 18.57 3.36 5.83
C SER A 21 17.45 3.11 4.82
N ALA A 22 16.22 3.15 5.31
CA ALA A 22 15.00 2.98 4.53
C ALA A 22 13.91 3.85 5.13
N PHE A 23 12.92 4.23 4.32
CA PHE A 23 11.65 4.73 4.83
C PHE A 23 10.60 3.61 4.87
N ALA A 24 9.63 3.77 5.76
CA ALA A 24 8.44 2.93 5.87
C ALA A 24 7.23 3.86 5.89
N ILE A 25 6.26 3.62 5.01
CA ILE A 25 5.03 4.40 4.90
C ILE A 25 3.86 3.47 4.54
N GLY A 26 2.65 3.78 4.98
CA GLY A 26 1.40 3.08 4.65
C GLY A 26 0.26 4.11 4.64
N ASP A 27 -0.88 3.73 4.07
CA ASP A 27 -2.11 4.55 4.09
C ASP A 27 -1.89 5.97 3.53
N TRP A 28 -1.08 6.11 2.49
CA TRP A 28 -0.55 7.40 2.04
C TRP A 28 -1.28 8.00 0.83
N GLY A 29 -1.88 7.16 -0.01
CA GLY A 29 -2.31 7.57 -1.35
C GLY A 29 -3.67 8.25 -1.39
N THR A 30 -3.70 9.58 -1.38
CA THR A 30 -4.97 10.31 -1.24
C THR A 30 -5.91 10.15 -2.44
N THR A 31 -7.21 10.35 -2.21
CA THR A 31 -8.18 10.50 -3.32
C THR A 31 -7.89 11.76 -4.13
N THR A 32 -8.04 11.66 -5.45
CA THR A 32 -7.85 12.79 -6.40
C THR A 32 -8.75 14.00 -6.14
N TYR A 33 -9.92 13.78 -5.56
CA TYR A 33 -10.89 14.82 -5.21
C TYR A 33 -10.82 15.24 -3.73
N LYS A 34 -9.87 14.70 -2.95
CA LYS A 34 -9.59 15.06 -1.54
C LYS A 34 -10.79 14.91 -0.58
N ASP A 35 -11.71 13.97 -0.83
CA ASP A 35 -13.03 13.89 -0.17
C ASP A 35 -13.40 12.50 0.40
N SER A 36 -12.47 11.72 0.96
CA SER A 36 -12.83 10.34 1.39
C SER A 36 -12.52 9.94 2.82
N CYS A 37 -11.37 10.30 3.40
CA CYS A 37 -11.13 10.13 4.84
C CYS A 37 -11.70 11.32 5.63
N CYS A 38 -11.46 12.53 5.13
CA CYS A 38 -11.68 13.76 5.87
C CYS A 38 -13.18 14.08 6.04
N SER A 39 -13.98 14.02 4.98
CA SER A 39 -15.41 14.36 5.06
C SER A 39 -16.28 13.36 5.81
N ARG A 40 -15.77 12.16 6.14
CA ARG A 40 -16.47 11.15 6.95
C ARG A 40 -16.35 11.40 8.45
N ALA A 41 -15.38 12.19 8.89
CA ALA A 41 -15.22 12.58 10.29
C ALA A 41 -15.68 14.01 10.48
N ASP A 42 -16.58 14.28 11.43
CA ASP A 42 -17.01 15.65 11.75
C ASP A 42 -15.88 16.57 12.28
N THR A 43 -14.69 16.01 12.49
CA THR A 43 -13.52 16.66 13.11
C THR A 43 -12.31 16.80 12.16
N PHE A 44 -12.46 16.55 10.86
CA PHE A 44 -11.32 16.67 9.95
C PHE A 44 -10.78 18.10 9.86
N SER A 45 -9.51 18.19 9.53
CA SER A 45 -8.78 19.45 9.42
C SER A 45 -8.07 19.55 8.07
N ASN A 46 -7.51 20.73 7.80
CA ASN A 46 -6.65 20.90 6.63
C ASN A 46 -5.42 19.99 6.66
N TYR A 47 -4.97 19.54 7.84
CA TYR A 47 -3.84 18.62 7.94
C TYR A 47 -4.12 17.29 7.25
N ASP A 48 -5.35 16.78 7.36
CA ASP A 48 -5.75 15.53 6.74
C ASP A 48 -5.80 15.64 5.21
N ILE A 49 -6.18 16.81 4.68
CA ILE A 49 -6.27 17.09 3.24
C ILE A 49 -4.90 17.17 2.57
N VAL A 50 -3.89 17.67 3.29
CA VAL A 50 -2.52 17.86 2.75
C VAL A 50 -1.51 16.88 3.32
N ALA A 51 -1.95 15.86 4.05
CA ALA A 51 -1.07 14.93 4.76
C ALA A 51 -0.02 14.31 3.82
N GLU A 52 -0.43 13.84 2.64
CA GLU A 52 0.45 13.28 1.62
C GLU A 52 1.51 14.27 1.14
N ASP A 53 1.12 15.51 0.83
CA ASP A 53 2.06 16.57 0.43
C ASP A 53 3.07 16.89 1.54
N VAL A 54 2.61 16.94 2.79
CA VAL A 54 3.46 17.21 3.98
C VAL A 54 4.43 16.06 4.20
N VAL A 55 3.96 14.81 4.18
CA VAL A 55 4.80 13.62 4.38
C VAL A 55 5.83 13.50 3.27
N ALA A 56 5.45 13.70 2.00
CA ALA A 56 6.40 13.66 0.89
C ALA A 56 7.50 14.73 1.03
N SER A 57 7.13 15.95 1.43
CA SER A 57 8.09 17.04 1.69
C SER A 57 9.04 16.73 2.84
N LEU A 58 8.52 16.17 3.94
CA LEU A 58 9.33 15.76 5.08
C LEU A 58 10.28 14.61 4.70
N MET A 59 9.80 13.57 4.02
CA MET A 59 10.63 12.46 3.53
C MET A 59 11.76 12.98 2.64
N ASN A 60 11.48 13.90 1.72
CA ASN A 60 12.49 14.51 0.86
C ASN A 60 13.52 15.33 1.64
N THR A 61 13.08 16.08 2.66
CA THR A 61 13.95 16.88 3.52
C THR A 61 14.85 15.99 4.36
N GLU A 62 14.28 14.98 5.01
CA GLU A 62 15.02 14.03 5.84
C GLU A 62 16.02 13.22 5.01
N ALA A 63 15.63 12.74 3.82
CA ALA A 63 16.56 12.11 2.89
C ALA A 63 17.70 13.05 2.51
N GLY A 64 17.43 14.34 2.28
CA GLY A 64 18.44 15.36 1.97
C GLY A 64 19.43 15.61 3.12
N ASN A 65 18.95 15.57 4.36
CA ASN A 65 19.75 15.87 5.56
C ASN A 65 20.47 14.64 6.13
N ALA A 66 19.97 13.43 5.88
CA ALA A 66 20.52 12.20 6.42
C ALA A 66 21.96 11.95 5.92
N ALA A 67 22.85 11.58 6.85
CA ALA A 67 24.21 11.14 6.51
C ALA A 67 24.19 9.84 5.66
N VAL A 68 23.22 8.97 5.93
CA VAL A 68 22.98 7.73 5.20
C VAL A 68 21.67 7.87 4.44
N LYS A 69 21.76 7.96 3.11
CA LYS A 69 20.59 8.14 2.24
C LYS A 69 19.74 6.86 2.19
N PRO A 70 18.41 6.99 2.25
CA PRO A 70 17.54 5.82 2.14
C PRO A 70 17.78 5.10 0.82
N LYS A 71 17.90 3.78 0.89
CA LYS A 71 18.10 2.91 -0.29
C LYS A 71 16.78 2.43 -0.88
N VAL A 72 15.71 2.49 -0.09
CA VAL A 72 14.38 2.00 -0.43
C VAL A 72 13.32 2.73 0.39
N ILE A 73 12.12 2.80 -0.16
CA ILE A 73 10.90 3.21 0.53
C ILE A 73 9.97 1.98 0.57
N MET A 74 9.56 1.56 1.76
CA MET A 74 8.67 0.42 1.95
C MET A 74 7.22 0.92 2.09
N GLY A 75 6.41 0.66 1.07
CA GLY A 75 4.98 0.97 1.03
C GLY A 75 4.14 -0.19 1.55
N HIS A 76 3.47 0.00 2.68
CA HIS A 76 2.69 -1.03 3.38
C HIS A 76 1.24 -1.15 2.91
N GLY A 77 0.96 -0.76 1.66
CA GLY A 77 -0.37 -0.80 1.07
C GLY A 77 -1.22 0.42 1.36
N ASP A 78 -2.45 0.35 0.86
CA ASP A 78 -3.40 1.46 0.75
C ASP A 78 -2.78 2.61 -0.06
N ASN A 79 -2.28 2.22 -1.23
CA ASN A 79 -1.53 3.06 -2.16
C ASN A 79 -2.43 4.02 -2.93
N PHE A 80 -3.71 3.68 -3.12
CA PHE A 80 -4.67 4.52 -3.84
C PHE A 80 -6.05 4.49 -3.20
N TYR A 81 -6.33 5.44 -2.32
CA TYR A 81 -7.67 5.64 -1.80
C TYR A 81 -8.64 6.20 -2.88
N TRP A 82 -9.93 5.88 -2.81
CA TRP A 82 -10.57 5.01 -1.82
C TRP A 82 -10.70 3.54 -2.27
N THR A 83 -10.70 3.30 -3.59
CA THR A 83 -11.04 1.99 -4.18
C THR A 83 -9.97 1.49 -5.14
N GLY A 84 -8.73 1.93 -4.97
CA GLY A 84 -7.62 1.53 -5.80
C GLY A 84 -7.64 2.20 -7.17
N ILE A 85 -7.13 1.48 -8.15
CA ILE A 85 -7.23 1.81 -9.57
C ILE A 85 -8.48 1.11 -10.11
N ASN A 86 -9.32 1.81 -10.87
CA ASN A 86 -10.60 1.27 -11.35
C ASN A 86 -10.56 0.88 -12.83
N SER A 87 -9.57 1.34 -13.59
CA SER A 87 -9.45 1.02 -15.01
C SER A 87 -8.01 1.10 -15.47
N LEU A 88 -7.67 0.37 -16.53
CA LEU A 88 -6.37 0.49 -17.18
C LEU A 88 -6.18 1.89 -17.76
N GLU A 89 -7.23 2.47 -18.33
CA GLU A 89 -7.23 3.83 -18.87
C GLU A 89 -6.99 4.89 -17.80
N GLY A 90 -7.54 4.70 -16.59
CA GLY A 90 -7.37 5.60 -15.45
C GLY A 90 -6.03 5.44 -14.73
N ARG A 91 -5.40 4.26 -14.82
CA ARG A 91 -4.18 3.87 -14.09
C ARG A 91 -3.11 4.95 -14.09
N ASP A 92 -2.66 5.36 -15.27
CA ASP A 92 -1.49 6.25 -15.37
C ASP A 92 -1.79 7.63 -14.77
N SER A 93 -3.00 8.15 -14.97
CA SER A 93 -3.41 9.43 -14.37
C SER A 93 -3.51 9.37 -12.85
N ARG A 94 -3.91 8.22 -12.29
CA ARG A 94 -3.91 7.99 -10.85
C ARG A 94 -2.50 7.92 -10.29
N PHE A 95 -1.58 7.19 -10.93
CA PHE A 95 -0.18 7.18 -10.55
C PHE A 95 0.45 8.57 -10.63
N THR A 96 0.21 9.32 -11.71
CA THR A 96 0.74 10.69 -11.82
C THR A 96 0.27 11.56 -10.66
N THR A 97 -1.04 11.58 -10.40
CA THR A 97 -1.63 12.52 -9.43
C THR A 97 -1.32 12.16 -7.97
N THR A 98 -1.33 10.87 -7.62
CA THR A 98 -1.23 10.39 -6.23
C THR A 98 0.20 9.96 -5.88
N PHE A 99 1.03 9.57 -6.85
CA PHE A 99 2.38 9.09 -6.58
C PHE A 99 3.48 9.97 -7.19
N GLU A 100 3.48 10.13 -8.51
CA GLU A 100 4.63 10.75 -9.19
C GLU A 100 4.77 12.24 -8.90
N ASP A 101 3.66 13.00 -8.94
CA ASP A 101 3.66 14.43 -8.65
C ASP A 101 3.86 14.73 -7.15
N LYS A 102 3.55 13.76 -6.28
CA LYS A 102 3.62 13.91 -4.82
C LYS A 102 5.02 13.63 -4.30
N PHE A 103 5.60 12.52 -4.72
CA PHE A 103 6.91 12.05 -4.26
C PHE A 103 8.00 12.39 -5.29
N ASP A 104 8.00 13.63 -5.78
CA ASP A 104 8.88 14.13 -6.86
C ASP A 104 10.17 14.81 -6.35
N GLY A 105 10.33 14.91 -5.03
CA GLY A 105 11.44 15.61 -4.39
C GLY A 105 12.81 15.07 -4.78
N ALA A 106 13.78 15.96 -5.03
CA ALA A 106 15.09 15.62 -5.59
C ALA A 106 15.89 14.55 -4.83
N ASN A 107 15.65 14.37 -3.52
CA ASN A 107 16.34 13.39 -2.68
C ASN A 107 15.63 12.04 -2.61
N ILE A 108 14.39 11.92 -3.10
CA ILE A 108 13.58 10.70 -3.04
C ILE A 108 13.06 10.24 -4.40
N LYS A 109 13.13 11.10 -5.43
CA LYS A 109 12.54 10.90 -6.76
C LYS A 109 12.95 9.59 -7.42
N THR A 110 14.18 9.12 -7.20
CA THR A 110 14.73 7.92 -7.85
C THR A 110 14.88 6.73 -6.91
N ILE A 111 14.48 6.87 -5.64
CA ILE A 111 14.57 5.77 -4.67
C ILE A 111 13.49 4.73 -4.99
N PRO A 112 13.81 3.42 -5.06
CA PRO A 112 12.83 2.37 -5.28
C PRO A 112 11.81 2.32 -4.14
N TRP A 113 10.54 2.21 -4.52
CA TRP A 113 9.39 1.94 -3.67
C TRP A 113 9.03 0.47 -3.78
N VAL A 114 9.19 -0.28 -2.70
CA VAL A 114 8.74 -1.68 -2.61
C VAL A 114 7.40 -1.68 -1.91
N ASN A 115 6.37 -2.08 -2.65
CA ASN A 115 4.99 -1.97 -2.23
C ASN A 115 4.36 -3.35 -2.02
N VAL A 116 3.37 -3.37 -1.14
CA VAL A 116 2.30 -4.38 -1.11
C VAL A 116 0.97 -3.68 -1.38
N MET A 117 -0.10 -4.46 -1.55
CA MET A 117 -1.46 -3.94 -1.69
C MET A 117 -2.15 -3.94 -0.32
N GLY A 118 -2.95 -2.91 -0.06
CA GLY A 118 -3.86 -2.83 1.08
C GLY A 118 -5.31 -3.10 0.69
N ASN A 119 -6.23 -3.06 1.65
CA ASN A 119 -7.64 -3.31 1.38
C ASN A 119 -8.29 -2.23 0.50
N HIS A 120 -7.82 -0.98 0.55
CA HIS A 120 -8.32 0.08 -0.33
C HIS A 120 -7.90 -0.12 -1.77
N ASP A 121 -6.73 -0.72 -1.99
CA ASP A 121 -6.23 -1.03 -3.33
C ASP A 121 -7.10 -2.04 -4.08
N TYR A 122 -7.80 -2.92 -3.35
CA TYR A 122 -8.72 -3.91 -3.92
C TYR A 122 -10.19 -3.48 -3.97
N GLY A 123 -10.58 -2.41 -3.28
CA GLY A 123 -11.97 -1.94 -3.31
C GLY A 123 -12.43 -1.17 -2.08
N GLY A 124 -11.70 -1.22 -0.96
CA GLY A 124 -11.91 -0.31 0.17
C GLY A 124 -13.32 -0.31 0.74
N ALA A 125 -13.92 -1.49 0.91
CA ALA A 125 -15.31 -1.64 1.33
C ALA A 125 -16.37 -1.09 0.35
N SER A 126 -15.99 -0.84 -0.91
CA SER A 126 -16.88 -0.58 -2.06
C SER A 126 -16.95 -1.84 -2.94
N TYR A 127 -17.36 -1.72 -4.20
CA TYR A 127 -17.25 -2.81 -5.16
C TYR A 127 -15.83 -2.99 -5.69
N VAL A 128 -15.42 -4.24 -5.92
CA VAL A 128 -14.13 -4.58 -6.56
C VAL A 128 -14.18 -4.29 -8.06
N CYS A 129 -15.29 -4.61 -8.71
CA CYS A 129 -15.46 -4.40 -10.14
C CYS A 129 -15.73 -2.93 -10.49
N SER A 130 -15.56 -2.61 -11.77
CA SER A 130 -15.73 -1.26 -12.30
C SER A 130 -16.40 -1.29 -13.68
N SER A 131 -16.98 -0.16 -14.05
CA SER A 131 -17.49 0.13 -15.38
C SER A 131 -16.82 1.41 -15.87
N GLY A 132 -15.75 1.27 -16.65
CA GLY A 132 -14.82 2.39 -16.84
C GLY A 132 -14.11 2.69 -15.53
N ASP A 133 -13.97 3.96 -15.16
CA ASP A 133 -13.29 4.36 -13.91
C ASP A 133 -14.25 4.41 -12.69
N ASP A 134 -15.53 4.14 -12.90
CA ASP A 134 -16.55 4.12 -11.86
C ASP A 134 -16.68 2.73 -11.24
N ASN A 135 -16.90 2.67 -9.91
CA ASN A 135 -17.17 1.42 -9.22
C ASN A 135 -18.49 0.81 -9.68
N ALA A 136 -18.49 -0.51 -9.91
CA ALA A 136 -19.67 -1.25 -10.34
C ALA A 136 -19.75 -2.59 -9.62
N LYS A 137 -20.97 -3.04 -9.33
CA LYS A 137 -21.17 -4.35 -8.72
C LYS A 137 -20.68 -5.45 -9.69
N CYS A 138 -19.91 -6.41 -9.17
CA CYS A 138 -19.52 -7.58 -9.95
C CYS A 138 -20.76 -8.42 -10.31
N GLU A 139 -20.87 -8.83 -11.58
CA GLU A 139 -22.03 -9.57 -12.09
C GLU A 139 -21.98 -11.07 -11.73
N SER A 140 -20.80 -11.61 -11.44
CA SER A 140 -20.55 -13.00 -11.12
C SER A 140 -19.32 -13.18 -10.22
N THR A 141 -19.06 -14.41 -9.76
CA THR A 141 -17.80 -14.73 -9.08
C THR A 141 -16.59 -14.58 -9.99
N ASP A 142 -16.70 -15.05 -11.24
CA ASP A 142 -15.62 -14.92 -12.22
C ASP A 142 -15.28 -13.45 -12.46
N ALA A 143 -16.30 -12.58 -12.53
CA ALA A 143 -16.09 -11.14 -12.61
C ALA A 143 -15.41 -10.56 -11.36
N LEU A 144 -15.73 -11.08 -10.17
CA LEU A 144 -15.08 -10.68 -8.91
C LEU A 144 -13.61 -11.10 -8.89
N ILE A 145 -13.29 -12.34 -9.26
CA ILE A 145 -11.91 -12.85 -9.34
C ILE A 145 -11.13 -12.01 -10.35
N GLN A 146 -11.67 -11.84 -11.56
CA GLN A 146 -11.06 -11.00 -12.59
C GLN A 146 -10.85 -9.56 -12.12
N GLY A 147 -11.78 -9.02 -11.33
CA GLY A 147 -11.65 -7.69 -10.73
C GLY A 147 -10.48 -7.61 -9.74
N LEU A 148 -10.32 -8.61 -8.87
CA LEU A 148 -9.18 -8.67 -7.93
C LEU A 148 -7.85 -8.77 -8.67
N GLU A 149 -7.75 -9.65 -9.67
CA GLU A 149 -6.58 -9.79 -10.55
C GLU A 149 -6.27 -8.46 -11.24
N SER A 150 -7.27 -7.81 -11.84
CA SER A 150 -7.11 -6.54 -12.54
C SER A 150 -6.56 -5.44 -11.61
N LYS A 151 -7.08 -5.36 -10.37
CA LYS A 151 -6.64 -4.39 -9.37
C LYS A 151 -5.14 -4.54 -9.06
N PHE A 152 -4.68 -5.79 -8.91
CA PHE A 152 -3.27 -6.10 -8.71
C PHE A 152 -2.45 -5.76 -9.97
N GLU A 153 -2.85 -6.26 -11.14
CA GLU A 153 -2.15 -6.07 -12.42
C GLU A 153 -1.99 -4.59 -12.80
N TRP A 154 -2.98 -3.76 -12.49
CA TRP A 154 -2.87 -2.32 -12.72
C TRP A 154 -1.80 -1.65 -11.86
N GLN A 155 -1.48 -2.19 -10.68
CA GLN A 155 -0.37 -1.66 -9.88
C GLN A 155 0.96 -2.34 -10.21
N SER A 156 0.98 -3.67 -10.36
CA SER A 156 2.22 -4.43 -10.62
C SER A 156 2.76 -4.20 -12.02
N GLY A 157 1.88 -3.98 -13.00
CA GLY A 157 2.24 -3.67 -14.39
C GLY A 157 2.58 -2.19 -14.66
N TYR A 158 2.58 -1.33 -13.63
CA TYR A 158 2.95 0.07 -13.81
C TYR A 158 4.48 0.24 -13.94
N THR A 159 4.89 1.11 -14.87
CA THR A 159 6.31 1.49 -15.01
C THR A 159 6.46 2.96 -14.68
N SER A 160 7.10 3.24 -13.55
CA SER A 160 7.36 4.63 -13.16
C SER A 160 8.31 5.32 -14.15
N PRO A 161 8.03 6.57 -14.56
CA PRO A 161 8.95 7.36 -15.38
C PRO A 161 10.24 7.74 -14.63
N ASN A 162 10.29 7.54 -13.32
CA ASN A 162 11.43 7.86 -12.46
C ASN A 162 12.17 6.56 -12.09
N ASP A 163 13.08 6.13 -12.96
CA ASP A 163 13.92 4.93 -12.80
C ASP A 163 13.15 3.62 -12.57
N ASN A 164 11.90 3.55 -13.06
CA ASN A 164 10.99 2.44 -12.78
C ASN A 164 10.93 2.10 -11.28
N ARG A 165 10.85 3.15 -10.43
CA ARG A 165 10.94 3.01 -8.98
C ARG A 165 9.75 2.32 -8.31
N TRP A 166 8.62 2.15 -8.98
CA TRP A 166 7.50 1.40 -8.43
C TRP A 166 7.75 -0.11 -8.52
N LYS A 167 7.92 -0.78 -7.38
CA LYS A 167 8.14 -2.24 -7.28
C LYS A 167 6.95 -2.88 -6.60
N LEU A 168 6.24 -3.71 -7.34
CA LEU A 168 5.20 -4.62 -6.88
C LEU A 168 5.28 -5.82 -7.83
N GLU A 169 6.21 -6.72 -7.57
CA GLU A 169 6.62 -7.75 -8.56
C GLU A 169 5.70 -8.98 -8.54
N ASP A 170 5.13 -9.29 -7.39
CA ASP A 170 4.25 -10.43 -7.16
C ASP A 170 3.49 -10.23 -5.82
N HIS A 171 2.56 -11.10 -5.47
CA HIS A 171 1.97 -11.16 -4.12
C HIS A 171 3.00 -11.58 -3.07
N PHE A 172 4.05 -12.32 -3.46
CA PHE A 172 5.21 -12.57 -2.61
C PHE A 172 6.51 -12.34 -3.38
N TYR A 173 7.30 -11.36 -2.95
CA TYR A 173 8.60 -11.10 -3.54
C TYR A 173 9.59 -10.56 -2.52
N VAL A 174 10.88 -10.77 -2.80
CA VAL A 174 11.97 -10.32 -1.92
C VAL A 174 12.76 -9.22 -2.61
N HIS A 175 12.88 -8.08 -1.95
CA HIS A 175 13.75 -7.01 -2.40
C HIS A 175 14.96 -6.89 -1.48
N ARG A 176 16.16 -6.87 -2.05
CA ARG A 176 17.42 -6.80 -1.29
C ARG A 176 18.08 -5.44 -1.46
N ILE A 177 18.48 -4.84 -0.35
CA ILE A 177 19.40 -3.69 -0.32
C ILE A 177 20.70 -4.05 0.38
N GLU A 178 21.80 -3.46 -0.06
CA GLU A 178 23.14 -3.73 0.48
C GLU A 178 23.99 -2.46 0.47
N ASP A 179 24.79 -2.27 1.51
CA ASP A 179 25.93 -1.37 1.47
C ASP A 179 27.17 -2.19 1.12
N PRO A 180 27.70 -2.08 -0.11
CA PRO A 180 28.84 -2.88 -0.55
C PRO A 180 30.13 -2.53 0.20
N THR A 181 30.20 -1.38 0.87
CA THR A 181 31.39 -0.96 1.62
C THR A 181 31.50 -1.71 2.93
N THR A 182 30.38 -1.87 3.64
CA THR A 182 30.32 -2.58 4.93
C THR A 182 29.91 -4.05 4.79
N GLY A 183 29.34 -4.45 3.65
CA GLY A 183 28.74 -5.77 3.43
C GLY A 183 27.42 -5.99 4.17
N VAL A 184 26.89 -4.96 4.84
CA VAL A 184 25.60 -5.02 5.52
C VAL A 184 24.49 -5.04 4.48
N SER A 185 23.53 -5.93 4.67
CA SER A 185 22.39 -6.09 3.76
C SER A 185 21.08 -6.31 4.51
N ILE A 186 19.98 -5.97 3.85
CA ILE A 186 18.62 -6.16 4.34
C ILE A 186 17.82 -6.82 3.21
N ASP A 187 17.22 -7.98 3.51
CA ASP A 187 16.24 -8.61 2.64
C ASP A 187 14.83 -8.24 3.14
N ILE A 188 14.03 -7.66 2.25
CA ILE A 188 12.68 -7.18 2.53
C ILE A 188 11.71 -8.15 1.89
N PHE A 189 10.98 -8.88 2.73
CA PHE A 189 9.97 -9.84 2.32
C PHE A 189 8.63 -9.12 2.22
N ASN A 190 8.17 -8.89 1.00
CA ASN A 190 6.88 -8.26 0.72
C ASN A 190 5.85 -9.38 0.55
N VAL A 191 4.79 -9.34 1.37
CA VAL A 191 3.74 -10.37 1.41
C VAL A 191 2.39 -9.68 1.34
N ASP A 192 1.69 -9.86 0.23
CA ASP A 192 0.28 -9.58 0.08
C ASP A 192 -0.49 -10.90 0.24
N THR A 193 -1.44 -10.93 1.17
CA THR A 193 -2.23 -12.12 1.49
C THR A 193 -3.55 -12.19 0.73
N ASN A 194 -3.85 -11.17 -0.06
CA ASN A 194 -5.11 -11.00 -0.79
C ASN A 194 -5.09 -11.60 -2.20
N ASP A 195 -4.29 -12.65 -2.40
CA ASP A 195 -4.26 -13.41 -3.65
C ASP A 195 -5.67 -13.95 -3.98
N ALA A 196 -6.12 -13.64 -5.20
CA ALA A 196 -7.44 -14.01 -5.70
C ALA A 196 -7.66 -15.53 -5.74
N ASP A 197 -6.59 -16.30 -6.01
CA ASP A 197 -6.64 -17.76 -6.15
C ASP A 197 -6.71 -18.50 -4.82
N ILE A 198 -6.33 -17.85 -3.70
CA ILE A 198 -6.23 -18.48 -2.38
C ILE A 198 -7.36 -18.04 -1.46
N HIS A 199 -7.53 -16.73 -1.28
CA HIS A 199 -8.46 -16.17 -0.29
C HIS A 199 -9.56 -15.31 -0.92
N GLY A 200 -9.35 -14.85 -2.17
CA GLY A 200 -10.26 -13.94 -2.84
C GLY A 200 -10.60 -12.71 -2.00
N ALA A 201 -11.82 -12.19 -2.18
CA ALA A 201 -12.27 -11.00 -1.46
C ALA A 201 -12.63 -11.22 0.02
N MET A 202 -12.49 -12.44 0.56
CA MET A 202 -12.91 -12.76 1.92
C MET A 202 -11.94 -12.30 3.02
N GLN A 203 -10.64 -12.23 2.73
CA GLN A 203 -9.64 -11.74 3.68
C GLN A 203 -9.36 -10.24 3.56
N ILE A 204 -9.87 -9.62 2.49
CA ILE A 204 -9.80 -8.17 2.31
C ILE A 204 -10.73 -7.53 3.33
N CYS A 205 -10.18 -6.74 4.27
CA CYS A 205 -10.99 -6.11 5.30
C CYS A 205 -12.16 -5.39 4.66
N CYS A 206 -13.33 -5.67 5.23
CA CYS A 206 -14.48 -4.80 5.08
C CYS A 206 -15.07 -4.84 3.65
N GLN A 207 -14.52 -5.67 2.76
CA GLN A 207 -14.92 -5.83 1.37
C GLN A 207 -16.37 -6.31 1.23
N CYS A 208 -16.86 -7.01 2.24
CA CYS A 208 -18.26 -7.39 2.35
C CYS A 208 -19.25 -6.20 2.40
N TYR A 209 -18.86 -5.12 3.06
CA TYR A 209 -19.76 -3.99 3.33
C TYR A 209 -20.32 -3.35 2.05
N GLY A 210 -19.49 -3.26 0.99
CA GLY A 210 -19.92 -2.73 -0.30
C GLY A 210 -20.99 -3.58 -0.98
N TYR A 211 -20.93 -4.90 -0.80
CA TYR A 211 -21.87 -5.86 -1.39
C TYR A 211 -23.13 -6.08 -0.54
N SER A 212 -23.09 -5.70 0.74
CA SER A 212 -24.24 -5.75 1.65
C SER A 212 -25.01 -4.42 1.75
N GLU A 213 -24.73 -3.45 0.87
CA GLU A 213 -25.33 -2.10 0.91
C GLU A 213 -25.14 -1.40 2.27
N GLY A 214 -24.02 -1.70 2.94
CA GLY A 214 -23.69 -1.18 4.26
C GLY A 214 -24.33 -1.90 5.45
N ASP A 215 -25.01 -3.02 5.23
CA ASP A 215 -25.49 -3.87 6.32
C ASP A 215 -24.37 -4.80 6.82
N SER A 216 -23.82 -4.49 7.99
CA SER A 216 -22.81 -5.33 8.63
C SER A 216 -23.37 -6.68 9.10
N ALA A 217 -24.68 -6.79 9.38
CA ALA A 217 -25.33 -8.05 9.73
C ALA A 217 -25.60 -8.94 8.49
N GLY A 218 -25.63 -8.32 7.30
CA GLY A 218 -25.67 -9.01 6.02
C GLY A 218 -24.38 -9.76 5.73
N CYS A 219 -23.24 -9.34 6.29
CA CYS A 219 -21.96 -9.95 5.94
C CYS A 219 -21.81 -11.42 6.30
N ASP A 220 -22.49 -11.88 7.35
CA ASP A 220 -22.53 -13.30 7.72
C ASP A 220 -23.56 -14.12 6.92
N LYS A 221 -24.47 -13.46 6.18
CA LYS A 221 -25.68 -14.09 5.61
C LYS A 221 -25.87 -13.91 4.11
N SER A 222 -25.24 -12.90 3.51
CA SER A 222 -25.46 -12.49 2.13
C SER A 222 -24.17 -12.35 1.31
N TRP A 223 -23.01 -12.73 1.84
CA TRP A 223 -21.82 -12.91 1.01
C TRP A 223 -22.07 -14.09 0.06
N PRO A 224 -22.38 -13.85 -1.23
CA PRO A 224 -22.95 -14.89 -2.10
C PRO A 224 -21.93 -15.98 -2.46
N TRP A 225 -20.69 -15.83 -1.99
CA TRP A 225 -19.53 -16.54 -2.51
C TRP A 225 -18.73 -17.28 -1.44
N THR A 226 -19.31 -17.46 -0.23
CA THR A 226 -18.73 -18.27 0.86
C THR A 226 -18.51 -19.75 0.49
N SER A 227 -19.05 -20.21 -0.64
CA SER A 227 -18.99 -21.62 -1.06
C SER A 227 -17.73 -22.03 -1.83
N LEU A 228 -16.81 -21.12 -2.17
CA LEU A 228 -15.62 -21.46 -2.96
C LEU A 228 -14.33 -21.73 -2.15
N LEU A 229 -14.38 -21.66 -0.82
CA LEU A 229 -13.28 -22.04 0.08
C LEU A 229 -13.35 -23.49 0.61
N ARG A 230 -14.12 -24.37 -0.05
CA ARG A 230 -13.86 -25.81 0.10
C ARG A 230 -12.90 -26.19 -1.01
N TRP A 231 -11.79 -26.84 -0.66
CA TRP A 231 -10.66 -27.23 -1.51
C TRP A 231 -9.59 -26.13 -1.65
N TRP A 232 -8.77 -25.92 -0.61
CA TRP A 232 -7.54 -26.67 -0.30
C TRP A 232 -7.31 -26.72 1.22
#